data_AF-A0A9P6TF35-F1
#
_entry.id   AF-A0A9P6TF35-F1
#
_cell.length_a   1.000
_cell.length_b   1.000
_cell.length_c   1.000
_cell.angle_alpha   90.00
_cell.angle_beta   90.00
_cell.angle_gamma   90.00
#
_symmetry.space_group_name_H-M   'P 1'
#
loop_
_entity.id
_entity.type
_entity.pdbx_description
1 polymer ?
#
loop_
_entity_poly.entity_id
_entity_poly.type
_entity_poly.pdbx_seq_one_letter_code
_entity_poly.pdbx_strand_id
1 'polypeptide(L)'
;MILKASLGILLQKIKAHFHIRKYNFNPGRLLFTSTPKKIADALSSLEKGHAAINFQLGSNHNSFNAYLYRFHLADSDLCATCKAPETTTHFLLYCKRFATDRQNFRHKVKKEKIKINLHSLKALLDTPKITFPTIS
;
A
#
# COMPACT_ATOMS: atom_id res chain seq x y z
N MET A 1 17.17 13.93 -14.47
CA MET A 1 17.55 14.57 -13.19
C MET A 1 16.50 15.59 -12.69
N ILE A 2 15.18 15.40 -12.96
CA ILE A 2 14.13 16.38 -12.62
C ILE A 2 12.91 15.74 -11.88
N LEU A 3 12.91 14.42 -11.65
CA LEU A 3 11.81 13.69 -10.98
C LEU A 3 11.97 13.52 -9.45
N LYS A 4 13.00 14.15 -8.84
CA LYS A 4 13.31 13.99 -7.40
C LYS A 4 12.51 14.94 -6.48
N ALA A 5 11.98 16.05 -6.98
CA ALA A 5 11.53 17.14 -6.11
C ALA A 5 10.07 17.05 -5.64
N SER A 6 9.16 16.52 -6.47
CA SER A 6 7.71 16.66 -6.20
C SER A 6 7.14 15.60 -5.24
N LEU A 7 7.77 14.42 -5.14
CA LEU A 7 7.34 13.34 -4.24
C LEU A 7 8.02 13.39 -2.86
N GLY A 8 9.18 14.05 -2.77
CA GLY A 8 9.97 14.16 -1.53
C GLY A 8 9.25 14.97 -0.45
N ILE A 9 8.54 16.03 -0.84
CA ILE A 9 7.81 16.89 0.11
C ILE A 9 6.58 16.17 0.69
N LEU A 10 5.94 15.29 -0.09
CA LEU A 10 4.81 14.47 0.38
C LEU A 10 5.27 13.39 1.39
N LEU A 11 6.45 12.81 1.16
CA LEU A 11 7.05 11.79 2.02
C LEU A 11 7.67 12.37 3.30
N GLN A 12 8.17 13.61 3.26
CA GLN A 12 8.79 14.27 4.42
C GLN A 12 7.75 14.69 5.48
N LYS A 13 6.54 15.08 5.06
CA LYS A 13 5.41 15.36 5.99
C LYS A 13 4.92 14.10 6.71
N ILE A 14 5.02 12.92 6.09
CA ILE A 14 4.63 11.65 6.70
C ILE A 14 5.63 11.22 7.77
N LYS A 15 6.94 11.45 7.57
CA LYS A 15 7.98 11.11 8.56
C LYS A 15 7.92 11.95 9.83
N ALA A 16 7.45 13.19 9.77
CA ALA A 16 7.42 14.10 10.93
C ALA A 16 6.34 13.76 11.97
N HIS A 17 5.33 12.96 11.63
CA HIS A 17 4.21 12.61 12.52
C HIS A 17 4.30 11.21 13.17
N PHE A 18 5.24 10.36 12.76
CA PHE A 18 5.28 8.96 13.20
C PHE A 18 6.36 8.69 14.25
N HIS A 19 5.99 8.88 15.53
CA HIS A 19 6.65 8.15 16.62
C HIS A 19 6.23 6.68 16.56
N ILE A 20 7.14 5.82 16.10
CA ILE A 20 6.92 4.37 16.04
C ILE A 20 6.90 3.83 17.49
N ARG A 21 5.71 3.60 18.06
CA ARG A 21 5.54 2.72 19.23
C ARG A 21 5.29 1.28 18.76
N LYS A 22 5.83 0.30 19.51
CA LYS A 22 5.61 -1.14 19.26
C LYS A 22 4.10 -1.45 19.32
N TYR A 23 3.53 -1.92 18.21
CA TYR A 23 2.11 -2.30 18.15
C TYR A 23 1.93 -3.82 18.25
N ASN A 24 0.90 -4.23 18.99
CA ASN A 24 0.47 -5.62 19.13
C ASN A 24 -0.05 -6.15 17.80
N PHE A 25 0.64 -7.16 17.26
CA PHE A 25 0.29 -7.87 16.05
C PHE A 25 -0.96 -8.72 16.29
N ASN A 26 -2.08 -8.37 15.68
CA ASN A 26 -3.27 -9.24 15.65
C ASN A 26 -3.29 -9.96 14.28
N PRO A 27 -2.95 -11.27 14.20
CA PRO A 27 -2.79 -12.00 12.94
C PRO A 27 -4.10 -12.26 12.16
N GLY A 28 -5.26 -11.90 12.71
CA GLY A 28 -6.57 -12.35 12.24
C GLY A 28 -7.02 -11.91 10.84
N ARG A 29 -6.26 -11.12 10.08
CA ARG A 29 -6.65 -10.78 8.69
C ARG A 29 -5.49 -10.25 7.82
N LEU A 30 -4.37 -10.98 7.74
CA LEU A 30 -3.40 -10.72 6.68
C LEU A 30 -4.05 -10.97 5.31
N LEU A 31 -3.93 -10.00 4.42
CA LEU A 31 -4.40 -10.07 3.03
C LEU A 31 -3.44 -10.85 2.13
N PHE A 32 -2.25 -11.15 2.63
CA PHE A 32 -1.31 -12.03 1.95
C PHE A 32 -1.84 -13.46 1.90
N THR A 33 -1.73 -14.08 0.74
CA THR A 33 -2.14 -15.48 0.55
C THR A 33 -0.98 -16.43 0.35
N SER A 34 0.18 -15.88 0.01
CA SER A 34 1.41 -16.64 -0.13
C SER A 34 1.93 -17.09 1.23
N THR A 35 2.80 -18.11 1.24
CA THR A 35 3.45 -18.55 2.47
C THR A 35 4.34 -17.43 3.04
N PRO A 36 4.52 -17.35 4.37
CA PRO A 36 5.35 -16.33 5.00
C PRO A 36 6.76 -16.24 4.39
N LYS A 37 7.36 -17.38 4.04
CA LYS A 37 8.66 -17.44 3.37
C LYS A 37 8.65 -16.72 2.02
N LYS A 38 7.68 -17.01 1.15
CA LYS A 38 7.56 -16.36 -0.17
C LYS A 38 7.37 -14.84 -0.04
N ILE A 39 6.59 -14.41 0.94
CA ILE A 39 6.38 -12.98 1.21
C ILE A 39 7.69 -12.34 1.70
N ALA A 40 8.40 -12.98 2.64
CA ALA A 40 9.68 -12.49 3.14
C ALA A 40 10.72 -12.38 2.02
N ASP A 41 10.83 -13.39 1.15
CA ASP A 41 11.73 -13.39 -0.01
C ASP A 41 11.35 -12.30 -1.02
N ALA A 42 10.06 -12.04 -1.23
CA ALA A 42 9.61 -10.97 -2.11
C ALA A 42 9.90 -9.58 -1.52
N LEU A 43 9.68 -9.40 -0.22
CA LEU A 43 9.92 -8.15 0.50
C LEU A 43 11.40 -7.83 0.67
N SER A 44 12.26 -8.84 0.85
CA SER A 44 13.71 -8.65 1.03
C SER A 44 14.39 -8.05 -0.21
N SER A 45 13.79 -8.25 -1.39
CA SER A 45 14.28 -7.68 -2.66
C SER A 45 13.92 -6.20 -2.88
N LEU A 46 13.19 -5.58 -1.95
CA LEU A 46 12.75 -4.20 -2.03
C LEU A 46 13.57 -3.30 -1.11
N GLU A 47 13.51 -1.99 -1.36
CA GLU A 47 13.93 -1.03 -0.36
C GLU A 47 13.13 -1.19 0.92
N LYS A 48 13.79 -1.10 2.07
CA LYS A 48 13.18 -1.28 3.40
C LYS A 48 11.89 -0.46 3.55
N GLY A 49 11.85 0.76 3.02
CA GLY A 49 10.66 1.62 3.01
C GLY A 49 9.50 1.02 2.21
N HIS A 50 9.76 0.56 0.99
CA HIS A 50 8.76 -0.10 0.14
C HIS A 50 8.27 -1.42 0.72
N ALA A 51 9.17 -2.22 1.30
CA ALA A 51 8.82 -3.45 1.98
C ALA A 51 7.87 -3.20 3.16
N ALA A 52 8.15 -2.17 3.96
CA ALA A 52 7.31 -1.78 5.09
C ALA A 52 5.92 -1.33 4.61
N ILE A 53 5.84 -0.49 3.57
CA ILE A 53 4.57 -0.05 2.99
C ILE A 53 3.77 -1.25 2.49
N ASN A 54 4.39 -2.17 1.73
CA ASN A 54 3.68 -3.35 1.24
C ASN A 54 3.13 -4.21 2.38
N PHE A 55 3.93 -4.40 3.44
CA PHE A 55 3.51 -5.14 4.63
C PHE A 55 2.34 -4.48 5.37
N GLN A 56 2.37 -3.16 5.54
CA GLN A 56 1.27 -2.42 6.13
C GLN A 56 0.01 -2.52 5.25
N LEU A 57 0.14 -2.39 3.93
CA LEU A 57 -0.96 -2.55 2.97
C LEU A 57 -1.59 -3.93 3.09
N GLY A 58 -0.78 -4.99 3.09
CA GLY A 58 -1.27 -6.37 3.25
C GLY A 58 -1.81 -6.71 4.62
N SER A 59 -1.37 -6.04 5.67
CA SER A 59 -1.97 -6.22 7.00
C SER A 59 -3.15 -5.28 7.28
N ASN A 60 -3.49 -4.40 6.33
CA ASN A 60 -4.47 -3.32 6.50
C ASN A 60 -4.21 -2.46 7.76
N HIS A 61 -2.96 -2.39 8.20
CA HIS A 61 -2.47 -1.59 9.32
C HIS A 61 -1.79 -0.32 8.79
N ASN A 62 -2.56 0.47 8.04
CA ASN A 62 -2.10 1.70 7.40
C ASN A 62 -2.81 2.89 8.01
N SER A 63 -2.34 4.09 7.72
CA SER A 63 -2.99 5.36 8.06
C SER A 63 -4.28 5.65 7.26
N PHE A 64 -5.05 4.62 6.88
CA PHE A 64 -6.37 4.81 6.28
C PHE A 64 -7.43 5.05 7.36
N ASN A 65 -8.46 5.80 7.00
CA ASN A 65 -9.53 6.18 7.93
C ASN A 65 -10.16 4.97 8.64
N ALA A 66 -10.38 3.84 7.96
CA ALA A 66 -10.97 2.66 8.61
C ALA A 66 -10.07 2.03 9.68
N TYR A 67 -8.75 2.16 9.57
CA TYR A 67 -7.84 1.72 10.63
C TYR A 67 -7.75 2.76 11.74
N LEU A 68 -7.63 4.04 11.40
CA LEU A 68 -7.51 5.14 12.37
C LEU A 68 -8.77 5.31 13.23
N TYR A 69 -9.95 5.16 12.63
CA TYR A 69 -11.24 5.25 13.33
C TYR A 69 -11.38 4.21 14.45
N ARG A 70 -10.81 3.00 14.26
CA ARG A 70 -10.80 1.94 15.29
C ARG A 70 -10.05 2.33 16.56
N PHE A 71 -9.13 3.28 16.46
CA PHE A 71 -8.35 3.80 17.57
C PHE A 71 -8.76 5.22 17.96
N HIS A 72 -9.90 5.71 17.44
CA HIS A 72 -10.38 7.08 17.66
C HIS A 72 -9.38 8.17 17.23
N LEU A 73 -8.55 7.87 16.23
CA LEU A 73 -7.56 8.81 15.66
C LEU A 73 -8.08 9.52 14.40
N ALA A 74 -9.29 9.19 13.94
CA ALA A 74 -9.99 9.85 12.85
C ALA A 74 -11.47 9.95 13.21
N ASP A 75 -12.13 11.02 12.74
CA ASP A 75 -13.55 11.28 13.04
C ASP A 75 -14.51 10.31 12.33
N SER A 76 -14.06 9.71 11.23
CA SER A 76 -14.86 8.77 10.43
C SER A 76 -13.95 7.73 9.77
N ASP A 77 -14.48 6.54 9.51
CA ASP A 77 -13.84 5.47 8.74
C ASP A 77 -13.94 5.66 7.22
N LEU A 78 -14.73 6.63 6.75
CA LEU A 78 -15.07 6.81 5.35
C LEU A 78 -14.02 7.61 4.57
N CYS A 79 -13.85 7.25 3.30
CA CYS A 79 -13.10 8.06 2.36
C CYS A 79 -13.83 9.36 2.04
N ALA A 80 -13.13 10.49 2.14
CA ALA A 80 -13.67 11.82 1.84
C ALA A 80 -14.35 11.92 0.45
N THR A 81 -13.77 11.26 -0.57
CA THR A 81 -14.25 11.29 -1.96
C THR A 81 -15.32 10.25 -2.27
N CYS A 82 -15.15 9.00 -1.79
CA CYS A 82 -16.02 7.88 -2.20
C CYS A 82 -17.13 7.56 -1.21
N LYS A 83 -17.06 8.11 0.02
CA LYS A 83 -18.00 7.82 1.12
C LYS A 83 -18.15 6.33 1.46
N ALA A 84 -17.12 5.53 1.15
CA ALA A 84 -17.00 4.13 1.51
C ALA A 84 -15.84 3.95 2.52
N PRO A 85 -15.86 2.90 3.36
CA PRO A 85 -14.79 2.65 4.32
C PRO A 85 -13.41 2.63 3.66
N GLU A 86 -12.50 3.47 4.15
CA GLU A 86 -11.16 3.59 3.56
C GLU A 86 -10.27 2.45 4.03
N THR A 87 -10.15 1.42 3.20
CA THR A 87 -9.33 0.22 3.42
C THR A 87 -8.28 0.06 2.32
N THR A 88 -7.31 -0.84 2.48
CA THR A 88 -6.35 -1.19 1.41
C THR A 88 -7.07 -1.60 0.12
N THR A 89 -8.14 -2.42 0.22
CA THR A 89 -8.95 -2.84 -0.93
C THR A 89 -9.55 -1.63 -1.64
N HIS A 90 -10.19 -0.73 -0.89
CA HIS A 90 -10.76 0.49 -1.45
C HIS A 90 -9.68 1.33 -2.11
N PHE A 91 -8.56 1.59 -1.44
CA PHE A 91 -7.45 2.38 -1.95
C PHE A 91 -6.87 1.82 -3.26
N LEU A 92 -6.49 0.54 -3.27
CA LEU A 92 -5.78 -0.09 -4.40
C LEU A 92 -6.67 -0.47 -5.58
N LEU A 93 -7.97 -0.70 -5.38
CA LEU A 93 -8.86 -1.21 -6.45
C LEU A 93 -9.94 -0.22 -6.88
N TYR A 94 -10.51 0.56 -5.95
CA TYR A 94 -11.80 1.22 -6.18
C TYR A 94 -11.82 2.74 -5.99
N CYS A 95 -10.89 3.29 -5.20
CA CYS A 95 -10.96 4.67 -4.73
C CYS A 95 -10.87 5.67 -5.88
N LYS A 96 -11.92 6.47 -6.11
CA LYS A 96 -11.97 7.46 -7.20
C LYS A 96 -10.84 8.48 -7.13
N ARG A 97 -10.38 8.83 -5.91
CA ARG A 97 -9.25 9.75 -5.67
C ARG A 97 -7.96 9.33 -6.38
N PHE A 98 -7.72 8.02 -6.51
CA PHE A 98 -6.50 7.45 -7.11
C PHE A 98 -6.77 6.76 -8.44
N ALA A 99 -7.86 7.10 -9.13
CA ALA A 99 -8.22 6.45 -10.40
C ALA A 99 -7.13 6.66 -11.47
N THR A 100 -6.60 7.87 -11.59
CA THR A 100 -5.52 8.21 -12.53
C THR A 100 -4.24 7.43 -12.24
N ASP A 101 -3.83 7.35 -10.97
CA ASP A 101 -2.64 6.59 -10.58
C ASP A 101 -2.78 5.10 -10.88
N ARG A 102 -3.98 4.53 -10.64
CA ARG A 102 -4.27 3.14 -11.00
C ARG A 102 -4.22 2.92 -12.51
N GLN A 103 -4.74 3.86 -13.31
CA GLN A 103 -4.65 3.76 -14.77
C GLN A 103 -3.20 3.78 -15.24
N ASN A 104 -2.38 4.69 -14.71
CA ASN A 104 -0.94 4.78 -15.02
C ASN A 104 -0.21 3.48 -14.64
N PHE A 105 -0.48 2.95 -13.44
CA PHE A 105 0.06 1.66 -13.01
C PHE A 105 -0.33 0.52 -13.95
N ARG A 106 -1.63 0.40 -14.30
CA ARG A 106 -2.12 -0.61 -15.23
C ARG A 106 -1.47 -0.49 -16.61
N HIS A 107 -1.26 0.73 -17.10
CA HIS A 107 -0.59 0.98 -18.37
C HIS A 107 0.88 0.50 -18.31
N LYS A 108 1.59 0.82 -17.22
CA LYS A 108 2.97 0.36 -17.01
C LYS A 108 3.07 -1.17 -16.97
N VAL A 109 2.18 -1.83 -16.23
CA VAL A 109 2.14 -3.31 -16.15
C VAL A 109 1.91 -3.94 -17.54
N LYS A 110 1.00 -3.36 -18.34
CA LYS A 110 0.76 -3.80 -19.73
C LYS A 110 1.99 -3.60 -20.61
N LYS A 111 2.66 -2.44 -20.51
CA LYS A 111 3.88 -2.13 -21.27
C LYS A 111 5.01 -3.13 -20.99
N GLU A 112 5.20 -3.49 -19.73
CA GLU A 112 6.21 -4.45 -19.28
C GLU A 112 5.79 -5.92 -19.50
N LYS A 113 4.61 -6.16 -20.12
CA LYS A 113 4.05 -7.51 -20.40
C LYS A 113 3.94 -8.41 -19.16
N ILE A 114 3.75 -7.82 -17.99
CA ILE A 114 3.68 -8.56 -16.73
C ILE A 114 2.28 -9.20 -16.58
N LYS A 115 2.26 -10.53 -16.41
CA LYS A 115 1.01 -11.30 -16.27
C LYS A 115 0.56 -11.34 -14.81
N ILE A 116 -0.24 -10.35 -14.39
CA ILE A 116 -0.88 -10.33 -13.06
C ILE A 116 -2.36 -9.94 -13.14
N ASN A 117 -3.14 -10.42 -12.18
CA ASN A 117 -4.53 -9.99 -12.02
C ASN A 117 -4.58 -8.63 -11.30
N LEU A 118 -4.74 -7.56 -12.07
CA LEU A 118 -4.80 -6.16 -11.59
C LEU A 118 -6.07 -5.81 -10.79
N HIS A 119 -7.04 -6.72 -10.73
CA HIS A 119 -8.26 -6.57 -9.94
C HIS A 119 -8.20 -7.36 -8.62
N SER A 120 -7.18 -8.20 -8.44
CA SER A 120 -6.99 -8.98 -7.22
C SER A 120 -6.02 -8.25 -6.30
N LEU A 121 -6.53 -7.82 -5.15
CA LEU A 121 -5.71 -7.22 -4.09
C LEU A 121 -4.55 -8.14 -3.68
N LYS A 122 -4.82 -9.44 -3.59
CA LYS A 122 -3.84 -10.47 -3.23
C LYS A 122 -2.72 -10.54 -4.25
N ALA A 123 -3.07 -10.56 -5.55
CA ALA A 123 -2.07 -10.63 -6.62
C ALA A 123 -1.15 -9.40 -6.59
N LEU A 124 -1.70 -8.21 -6.32
CA LEU A 124 -0.92 -6.97 -6.23
C LEU A 124 0.07 -6.98 -5.05
N LEU A 125 -0.35 -7.49 -3.90
CA LEU A 125 0.45 -7.45 -2.66
C LEU A 125 1.44 -8.62 -2.54
N ASP A 126 1.12 -9.78 -3.09
CA ASP A 126 2.00 -10.96 -3.13
C ASP A 126 3.14 -10.77 -4.18
N THR A 127 3.03 -9.81 -5.10
CA THR A 127 4.05 -9.52 -6.12
C THR A 127 4.61 -8.09 -6.05
N PRO A 128 5.23 -7.71 -4.92
CA PRO A 128 5.51 -6.31 -4.64
C PRO A 128 6.64 -5.69 -5.47
N LYS A 129 7.42 -6.52 -6.18
CA LYS A 129 8.40 -6.07 -7.20
C LYS A 129 7.75 -5.28 -8.34
N ILE A 130 6.45 -5.48 -8.55
CA ILE A 130 5.70 -4.83 -9.63
C ILE A 130 5.16 -3.48 -9.12
N THR A 131 4.73 -3.43 -7.85
CA THR A 131 4.14 -2.24 -7.23
C THR A 131 5.21 -1.24 -6.76
N PHE A 132 6.39 -1.72 -6.37
CA PHE A 132 7.48 -0.89 -5.88
C PHE A 132 8.75 -1.11 -6.70
N PRO A 133 9.51 -0.04 -7.02
CA PRO A 133 10.80 -0.19 -7.67
C PRO A 133 11.76 -0.95 -6.75
N THR A 134 12.46 -1.94 -7.32
CA THR A 134 13.50 -2.73 -6.64
C THR A 134 14.76 -1.89 -6.47
N ILE A 135 15.53 -2.15 -5.42
CA ILE A 135 16.91 -1.62 -5.34
C ILE A 135 17.73 -2.41 -6.36
N SER A 136 18.31 -1.70 -7.33
CA SER A 136 19.34 -2.22 -8.23
C SER A 136 20.68 -2.29 -7.52
#